data_AF-A0A3D3JS44-F1
#
_entry.id   AF-A0A3D3JS44-F1
#
_cell.length_a   1.000
_cell.length_b   1.000
_cell.length_c   1.000
_cell.angle_alpha   90.00
_cell.angle_beta   90.00
_cell.angle_gamma   90.00
#
_symmetry.space_group_name_H-M   'P 1'
#
loop_
_entity.id
_entity.type
_entity.pdbx_description
1 polymer ?
#
loop_
_entity_poly.entity_id
_entity_poly.type
_entity_poly.pdbx_seq_one_letter_code
_entity_poly.pdbx_strand_id
1 'polypeptide(L)'
;MWIVPCCFLVLIFARKSWAKRLLGVVVCVVVFLAVITPWMFRNQQAGAGFRLGSNIGKTLYYHNCAALVSVLTGESAEVLRQRWQTETAAVFANDPAYASIDAQTGYLLGRARPIIRDNLWQYTRLHCQPPILFPDAPTFLELLGLTETGQGTLDVFHRQGLVAAVKHYFGDRLWLLLPLAPLLAIVGFTYLGCFLQLGRWLLQRQWFLGFFFLAFVVYYLVLPGPVLMPRYQLPCLPLMTVMAGMFWLRLWRRWRQRSETVPAT
;
A
#
# COMPACT_ATOMS: atom_id res chain seq x y z
N MET A 1 2.31 -12.92 2.11
CA MET A 1 3.00 -11.71 2.63
C MET A 1 2.60 -11.37 4.08
N TRP A 2 1.32 -11.39 4.47
CA TRP A 2 0.90 -11.12 5.87
C TRP A 2 1.39 -12.12 6.93
N ILE A 3 1.70 -13.35 6.53
CA ILE A 3 2.15 -14.38 7.48
C ILE A 3 3.44 -13.98 8.21
N VAL A 4 4.36 -13.25 7.56
CA VAL A 4 5.63 -12.84 8.17
C VAL A 4 5.41 -11.84 9.32
N PRO A 5 4.71 -10.70 9.13
CA PRO A 5 4.32 -9.83 10.24
C PRO A 5 3.54 -10.56 11.34
N CYS A 6 2.60 -11.44 10.98
CA CYS A 6 1.83 -12.20 11.97
C CYS A 6 2.71 -13.11 12.84
N CYS A 7 3.62 -13.88 12.23
CA CYS A 7 4.57 -14.73 12.97
C CYS A 7 5.47 -13.88 13.88
N PHE A 8 5.98 -12.76 13.38
CA PHE A 8 6.77 -11.83 14.18
C PHE A 8 5.99 -11.30 15.40
N LEU A 9 4.74 -10.87 15.22
CA LEU A 9 3.88 -10.38 16.30
C LEU A 9 3.63 -11.46 17.37
N VAL A 10 3.42 -12.71 16.97
CA VAL A 10 3.26 -13.83 17.90
C VAL A 10 4.55 -14.08 18.70
N LEU A 11 5.72 -13.97 18.07
CA LEU A 11 7.03 -14.18 18.71
C LEU A 11 7.36 -13.11 19.76
N ILE A 12 6.99 -11.86 19.51
CA ILE A 12 7.26 -10.75 20.44
C ILE A 12 6.20 -10.62 21.55
N PHE A 13 5.18 -11.50 21.56
CA PHE A 13 4.10 -11.43 22.55
C PHE A 13 4.60 -11.85 23.94
N ALA A 14 4.99 -10.85 24.73
CA ALA A 14 5.74 -11.03 25.99
C ALA A 14 5.06 -11.91 27.05
N ARG A 15 3.72 -12.00 27.04
CA ARG A 15 2.94 -12.71 28.08
C ARG A 15 2.93 -14.24 27.98
N LYS A 16 3.58 -14.83 26.97
CA LYS A 16 3.62 -16.28 26.75
C LYS A 16 5.04 -16.83 26.87
N SER A 17 5.17 -18.08 27.31
CA SER A 17 6.44 -18.82 27.25
C SER A 17 6.88 -19.07 25.81
N TRP A 18 8.18 -19.26 25.59
CA TRP A 18 8.76 -19.50 24.26
C TRP A 18 8.12 -20.68 23.53
N ALA A 19 7.88 -21.79 24.22
CA ALA A 19 7.19 -22.96 23.64
C ALA A 19 5.80 -22.60 23.10
N LYS A 20 5.02 -21.80 23.85
CA LYS A 20 3.67 -21.35 23.42
C LYS A 20 3.74 -20.36 22.25
N ARG A 21 4.82 -19.58 22.13
CA ARG A 21 5.03 -18.67 20.99
C ARG A 21 5.36 -19.45 19.72
N LEU A 22 6.27 -20.42 19.80
CA LEU A 22 6.63 -21.28 18.68
C LEU A 22 5.43 -22.11 18.20
N LEU A 23 4.68 -22.71 19.13
CA LEU A 23 3.43 -23.39 18.79
C LEU A 23 2.44 -22.44 18.11
N GLY A 24 2.31 -21.21 18.59
CA GLY A 24 1.48 -20.18 17.95
C GLY A 24 1.90 -19.88 16.51
N VAL A 25 3.21 -19.74 16.25
CA VAL A 25 3.75 -19.55 14.89
C VAL A 25 3.41 -20.72 13.98
N VAL A 26 3.63 -21.96 14.45
CA VAL A 26 3.30 -23.18 13.69
C VAL A 26 1.82 -23.21 13.35
N VAL A 27 0.95 -22.96 14.35
CA VAL A 27 -0.50 -22.89 14.12
C VAL A 27 -0.86 -21.82 13.09
N CYS A 28 -0.29 -20.62 13.19
CA CYS A 28 -0.52 -19.55 12.20
C CYS A 28 -0.11 -19.97 10.79
N VAL A 29 1.04 -20.63 10.62
CA VAL A 29 1.53 -21.09 9.32
C VAL A 29 0.63 -22.20 8.77
N VAL A 30 0.27 -23.18 9.59
CA VAL A 30 -0.62 -24.28 9.19
C VAL A 30 -1.98 -23.74 8.76
N VAL A 31 -2.59 -22.86 9.55
CA VAL A 31 -3.87 -22.23 9.21
C VAL A 31 -3.75 -21.41 7.92
N PHE A 32 -2.68 -20.62 7.78
CA PHE A 32 -2.44 -19.84 6.56
C PHE A 32 -2.35 -20.75 5.33
N LEU A 33 -1.54 -21.81 5.40
CA LEU A 33 -1.40 -22.78 4.31
C LEU A 33 -2.71 -23.51 4.01
N ALA A 34 -3.47 -23.92 5.03
CA ALA A 34 -4.77 -24.56 4.85
C ALA A 34 -5.77 -23.65 4.13
N VAL A 35 -5.70 -22.34 4.34
CA VAL A 35 -6.55 -21.35 3.64
C VAL A 35 -6.09 -21.11 2.19
N ILE A 36 -4.78 -20.94 1.96
CA ILE A 36 -4.29 -20.56 0.62
C ILE A 36 -4.12 -21.75 -0.34
N THR A 37 -3.82 -22.94 0.18
CA THR A 37 -3.49 -24.11 -0.65
C THR A 37 -4.65 -24.57 -1.52
N PRO A 38 -5.91 -24.64 -1.04
CA PRO A 38 -7.05 -24.97 -1.90
C PRO A 38 -7.19 -24.02 -3.10
N TRP A 39 -6.95 -22.73 -2.89
CA TRP A 39 -6.98 -21.74 -3.95
C TRP A 39 -5.83 -21.91 -4.96
N MET A 40 -4.62 -22.21 -4.47
CA MET A 40 -3.46 -22.48 -5.33
C MET A 40 -3.65 -23.75 -6.16
N PHE A 41 -4.27 -24.78 -5.59
CA PHE A 41 -4.62 -26.00 -6.30
C PHE A 41 -5.69 -25.74 -7.37
N ARG A 42 -6.74 -24.96 -7.04
CA ARG A 42 -7.72 -24.48 -8.03
C ARG A 42 -7.05 -23.74 -9.19
N ASN A 43 -6.08 -22.87 -8.90
CA ASN A 43 -5.34 -22.14 -9.94
C ASN A 43 -4.50 -23.05 -10.84
N GLN A 44 -3.89 -24.09 -10.27
CA GLN A 44 -3.16 -25.09 -11.03
C GLN A 44 -4.09 -25.84 -11.99
N GLN A 45 -5.26 -26.28 -11.51
CA GLN A 45 -6.26 -26.95 -12.34
C GLN A 45 -6.81 -26.03 -13.44
N ALA A 46 -6.90 -24.73 -13.18
CA ALA A 46 -7.33 -23.73 -14.15
C ALA A 46 -6.21 -23.28 -15.12
N GLY A 47 -5.03 -23.91 -15.11
CA GLY A 47 -3.92 -23.58 -16.02
C GLY A 47 -3.15 -22.28 -15.68
N ALA A 48 -3.37 -21.70 -14.50
CA ALA A 48 -2.66 -20.52 -14.00
C ALA A 48 -1.43 -20.86 -13.14
N GLY A 49 -1.17 -22.15 -12.92
CA GLY A 49 -0.06 -22.66 -12.10
C GLY A 49 -0.35 -22.63 -10.60
N PHE A 50 0.54 -23.26 -9.81
CA PHE A 50 0.41 -23.33 -8.35
C PHE A 50 0.84 -22.00 -7.69
N ARG A 51 -0.01 -20.98 -7.79
CA ARG A 51 0.27 -19.61 -7.36
C ARG A 51 -0.94 -18.96 -6.70
N LEU A 52 -0.72 -17.89 -5.93
CA LEU A 52 -1.80 -17.13 -5.30
C LEU A 52 -2.65 -16.33 -6.31
N GLY A 53 -2.04 -15.90 -7.42
CA GLY A 53 -2.74 -15.17 -8.46
C GLY A 53 -2.04 -15.28 -9.82
N SER A 54 -2.84 -15.18 -10.88
CA SER A 54 -2.41 -15.23 -12.28
C SER A 54 -1.81 -13.90 -12.79
N ASN A 55 -2.05 -12.80 -12.08
CA ASN A 55 -1.60 -11.47 -12.51
C ASN A 55 -0.22 -11.07 -12.00
N ILE A 56 0.46 -11.92 -11.22
CA ILE A 56 1.73 -11.56 -10.57
C ILE A 56 2.81 -11.17 -11.58
N GLY A 57 2.90 -11.85 -12.72
CA GLY A 57 3.85 -11.53 -13.79
C GLY A 57 3.55 -10.16 -14.43
N LYS A 58 2.26 -9.89 -14.69
CA LYS A 58 1.80 -8.62 -15.27
C LYS A 58 2.06 -7.45 -14.30
N THR A 59 1.71 -7.60 -13.02
CA THR A 59 1.98 -6.57 -12.01
C THR A 59 3.47 -6.31 -11.87
N LEU A 60 4.30 -7.35 -11.76
CA LEU A 60 5.73 -7.17 -11.55
C LEU A 60 6.42 -6.56 -12.77
N TYR A 61 6.13 -7.05 -13.97
CA TYR A 61 6.81 -6.59 -15.19
C TYR A 61 6.21 -5.29 -15.72
N TYR A 62 4.92 -5.26 -16.07
CA TYR A 62 4.31 -4.10 -16.73
C TYR A 62 4.09 -2.89 -15.81
N HIS A 63 4.04 -3.10 -14.50
CA HIS A 63 3.89 -2.00 -13.57
C HIS A 63 5.17 -1.72 -12.80
N ASN A 64 5.71 -2.69 -12.05
CA ASN A 64 6.85 -2.40 -11.20
C ASN A 64 8.14 -2.16 -12.00
N CYS A 65 8.44 -3.01 -12.99
CA CYS A 65 9.62 -2.82 -13.82
C CYS A 65 9.48 -1.60 -14.74
N ALA A 66 8.28 -1.30 -15.26
CA ALA A 66 8.07 -0.10 -16.07
C ALA A 66 8.29 1.19 -15.25
N ALA A 67 7.79 1.23 -14.01
CA ALA A 67 8.04 2.35 -13.09
C ALA A 67 9.52 2.46 -12.66
N LEU A 68 10.23 1.34 -12.57
CA LEU A 68 11.66 1.31 -12.30
C LEU A 68 12.46 1.85 -13.49
N VAL A 69 12.20 1.33 -14.69
CA VAL A 69 12.88 1.76 -15.91
C VAL A 69 12.59 3.22 -16.22
N SER A 70 11.36 3.73 -15.98
CA SER A 70 11.06 5.14 -16.18
C SER A 70 11.93 6.08 -15.34
N VAL A 71 12.28 5.67 -14.11
CA VAL A 71 13.17 6.47 -13.25
C VAL A 71 14.61 6.42 -13.77
N LEU A 72 15.02 5.31 -14.38
CA LEU A 72 16.37 5.13 -14.91
C LEU A 72 16.59 5.83 -16.26
N THR A 73 15.59 5.82 -17.14
CA THR A 73 15.69 6.33 -18.51
C THR A 73 15.05 7.71 -18.70
N GLY A 74 14.20 8.14 -17.77
CA GLY A 74 13.39 9.36 -17.91
C GLY A 74 12.18 9.22 -18.84
N GLU A 75 11.97 8.04 -19.44
CA GLU A 75 10.81 7.74 -20.27
C GLU A 75 9.54 7.54 -19.42
N SER A 76 8.36 7.86 -19.96
CA SER A 76 7.10 7.67 -19.24
C SER A 76 6.84 6.18 -18.94
N ALA A 77 6.50 5.87 -17.68
CA ALA A 77 6.15 4.51 -17.26
C ALA A 77 4.93 3.95 -18.02
N GLU A 78 4.01 4.81 -18.45
CA GLU A 78 2.83 4.38 -19.21
C GLU A 78 3.19 4.02 -20.65
N VAL A 79 4.10 4.79 -21.27
CA VAL A 79 4.61 4.48 -22.62
C VAL A 79 5.39 3.16 -22.61
N LEU A 80 6.26 2.97 -21.62
CA LEU A 80 7.00 1.71 -21.42
C LEU A 80 6.04 0.53 -21.24
N ARG A 81 5.00 0.71 -20.41
CA ARG A 81 3.99 -0.32 -20.16
C ARG A 81 3.26 -0.72 -21.44
N GLN A 82 2.76 0.25 -22.19
CA GLN A 82 2.03 -0.01 -23.44
C GLN A 82 2.92 -0.71 -24.46
N ARG A 83 4.16 -0.22 -24.65
CA ARG A 83 5.14 -0.86 -25.55
C ARG A 83 5.37 -2.32 -25.17
N TRP A 84 5.68 -2.60 -23.90
CA TRP A 84 5.94 -3.98 -23.46
C TRP A 84 4.70 -4.86 -23.54
N GLN A 85 3.50 -4.33 -23.31
CA GLN A 85 2.25 -5.08 -23.49
C GLN A 85 2.06 -5.46 -24.96
N THR A 86 2.32 -4.55 -25.90
CA THR A 86 2.25 -4.85 -27.34
C THR A 86 3.29 -5.88 -27.76
N GLU A 87 4.55 -5.72 -27.36
CA GLU A 87 5.64 -6.66 -27.67
C GLU A 87 5.34 -8.07 -27.15
N THR A 88 4.90 -8.17 -25.89
CA THR A 88 4.59 -9.47 -25.27
C THR A 88 3.32 -10.09 -25.84
N ALA A 89 2.29 -9.30 -26.19
CA ALA A 89 1.10 -9.80 -26.86
C ALA A 89 1.46 -10.43 -28.22
N ALA A 90 2.38 -9.82 -28.98
CA ALA A 90 2.86 -10.39 -30.23
C ALA A 90 3.61 -11.72 -30.02
N VAL A 91 4.48 -11.80 -29.00
CA VAL A 91 5.17 -13.05 -28.65
C VAL A 91 4.16 -14.15 -28.26
N PHE A 92 3.20 -13.83 -27.40
CA PHE A 92 2.22 -14.80 -26.91
C PHE A 92 1.24 -15.27 -27.99
N ALA A 93 0.94 -14.43 -28.98
CA ALA A 93 0.10 -14.80 -30.11
C ALA A 93 0.81 -15.71 -31.12
N ASN A 94 2.13 -15.55 -31.26
CA ASN A 94 2.92 -16.23 -32.31
C ASN A 94 3.58 -17.54 -31.85
N ASP A 95 3.70 -17.78 -30.54
CA ASP A 95 4.39 -18.94 -29.99
C ASP A 95 3.46 -19.81 -29.12
N PRO A 96 3.13 -21.04 -29.58
CA PRO A 96 2.30 -21.99 -28.83
C PRO A 96 2.83 -22.33 -27.42
N ALA A 97 4.12 -22.13 -27.16
CA ALA A 97 4.71 -22.36 -25.83
C ALA A 97 4.08 -21.47 -24.75
N TYR A 98 3.47 -20.34 -25.11
CA TYR A 98 2.80 -19.41 -24.20
C TYR A 98 1.26 -19.50 -24.24
N ALA A 99 0.71 -20.64 -24.68
CA ALA A 99 -0.74 -20.87 -24.69
C ALA A 99 -1.37 -20.86 -23.28
N SER A 100 -0.61 -21.21 -22.24
CA SER A 100 -1.10 -21.21 -20.84
C SER A 100 -0.77 -19.92 -20.10
N ILE A 101 -1.63 -19.54 -19.16
CA ILE A 101 -1.43 -18.40 -18.26
C ILE A 101 -0.15 -18.60 -17.42
N ASP A 102 0.13 -19.84 -17.02
CA ASP A 102 1.35 -20.18 -16.28
C ASP A 102 2.62 -19.87 -17.09
N ALA A 103 2.66 -20.28 -18.36
CA ALA A 103 3.81 -20.04 -19.25
C ALA A 103 4.01 -18.55 -19.52
N GLN A 104 2.93 -17.80 -19.80
CA GLN A 104 3.00 -16.33 -19.95
C GLN A 104 3.53 -15.67 -18.68
N THR A 105 3.04 -16.10 -17.51
CA THR A 105 3.51 -15.57 -16.23
C THR A 105 4.99 -15.88 -16.01
N GLY A 106 5.43 -17.09 -16.34
CA GLY A 106 6.84 -17.51 -16.28
C GLY A 106 7.74 -16.62 -17.15
N TYR A 107 7.31 -16.35 -18.38
CA TYR A 107 8.01 -15.44 -19.30
C TYR A 107 8.19 -14.04 -18.69
N LEU A 108 7.09 -13.44 -18.19
CA LEU A 108 7.12 -12.09 -17.61
C LEU A 108 7.99 -12.03 -16.35
N LEU A 109 7.94 -13.04 -15.49
CA LEU A 109 8.82 -13.13 -14.32
C LEU A 109 10.29 -13.28 -14.74
N GLY A 110 10.57 -14.05 -15.80
CA GLY A 110 11.90 -14.19 -16.39
C GLY A 110 12.46 -12.85 -16.87
N ARG A 111 11.64 -12.00 -17.48
CA ARG A 111 12.00 -10.64 -17.91
C ARG A 111 12.16 -9.66 -16.75
N ALA A 112 11.32 -9.76 -15.72
CA ALA A 112 11.36 -8.87 -14.56
C ALA A 112 12.57 -9.10 -13.64
N ARG A 113 12.97 -10.36 -13.44
CA ARG A 113 14.07 -10.76 -12.55
C ARG A 113 15.38 -10.00 -12.78
N PRO A 114 15.97 -9.98 -13.99
CA PRO A 114 17.23 -9.27 -14.22
C PRO A 114 17.09 -7.76 -13.98
N ILE A 115 16.00 -7.14 -14.45
CA ILE A 115 15.75 -5.70 -14.26
C ILE A 115 15.78 -5.32 -12.77
N ILE A 116 15.08 -6.09 -11.94
CA ILE A 116 15.01 -5.84 -10.49
C ILE A 116 16.34 -6.15 -9.83
N ARG A 117 16.98 -7.27 -10.16
CA ARG A 117 18.27 -7.68 -9.57
C ARG A 117 19.36 -6.66 -9.83
N ASP A 118 19.40 -6.11 -11.05
CA ASP A 118 20.45 -5.18 -11.46
C ASP A 118 20.20 -3.76 -10.90
N ASN A 119 19.01 -3.50 -10.34
CA ASN A 119 18.60 -2.19 -9.81
C ASN A 119 17.91 -2.28 -8.44
N LEU A 120 18.39 -3.17 -7.55
CA LEU A 120 17.73 -3.48 -6.27
C LEU A 120 17.50 -2.25 -5.40
N TRP A 121 18.46 -1.32 -5.35
CA TRP A 121 18.35 -0.12 -4.52
C TRP A 121 17.27 0.84 -5.02
N GLN A 122 17.20 1.07 -6.32
CA GLN A 122 16.16 1.89 -6.93
C GLN A 122 14.80 1.22 -6.78
N TYR A 123 14.74 -0.11 -6.93
CA TYR A 123 13.53 -0.89 -6.71
C TYR A 123 13.01 -0.77 -5.28
N THR A 124 13.86 -0.90 -4.25
CA THR A 124 13.42 -0.75 -2.86
C THR A 124 12.95 0.66 -2.56
N ARG A 125 13.63 1.70 -3.08
CA ARG A 125 13.18 3.10 -2.94
C ARG A 125 11.81 3.35 -3.56
N LEU A 126 11.47 2.67 -4.66
CA LEU A 126 10.13 2.76 -5.27
C LEU A 126 9.00 2.20 -4.41
N HIS A 127 9.31 1.39 -3.39
CA HIS A 127 8.32 0.90 -2.43
C HIS A 127 8.14 1.86 -1.25
N CYS A 128 8.89 2.97 -1.21
CA CYS A 128 8.71 4.02 -0.22
C CYS A 128 8.06 5.24 -0.89
N GLN A 129 6.74 5.17 -1.08
CA GLN A 129 5.96 6.25 -1.71
C GLN A 129 4.99 6.90 -0.71
N PRO A 130 5.42 7.95 0.02
CA PRO A 130 4.56 8.75 0.88
C PRO A 130 3.24 9.24 0.23
N PRO A 131 3.16 9.52 -1.09
CA PRO A 131 1.90 9.98 -1.71
C PRO A 131 0.73 9.03 -1.55
N ILE A 132 0.96 7.74 -1.26
CA ILE A 132 -0.13 6.81 -0.95
C ILE A 132 -0.95 7.23 0.27
N LEU A 133 -0.42 8.11 1.14
CA LEU A 133 -1.13 8.68 2.29
C LEU A 133 -2.16 9.74 1.89
N PHE A 134 -2.14 10.25 0.67
CA PHE A 134 -3.18 11.19 0.26
C PHE A 134 -4.52 10.44 0.08
N PRO A 135 -5.64 11.03 0.55
CA PRO A 135 -6.94 10.48 0.23
C PRO A 135 -7.19 10.60 -1.27
N ASP A 136 -8.07 9.74 -1.77
CA ASP A 136 -8.43 9.67 -3.19
C ASP A 136 -9.40 10.78 -3.62
N ALA A 137 -9.00 12.02 -3.35
CA ALA A 137 -9.67 13.19 -3.87
C ALA A 137 -9.69 13.21 -5.41
N PRO A 138 -8.63 12.77 -6.13
CA PRO A 138 -8.63 12.78 -7.59
C PRO A 138 -9.77 11.96 -8.20
N THR A 139 -9.88 10.66 -7.86
CA THR A 139 -10.93 9.80 -8.42
C THR A 139 -12.32 10.29 -8.03
N PHE A 140 -12.49 10.82 -6.81
CA PHE A 140 -13.76 11.40 -6.38
C PHE A 140 -14.19 12.59 -7.27
N LEU A 141 -13.26 13.49 -7.59
CA LEU A 141 -13.54 14.64 -8.46
C LEU A 141 -13.77 14.23 -9.93
N GLU A 142 -13.04 13.22 -10.41
CA GLU A 142 -13.22 12.66 -11.75
C GLU A 142 -14.61 12.02 -11.91
N LEU A 143 -15.07 11.27 -10.90
CA LEU A 143 -16.42 10.69 -10.87
C LEU A 143 -17.52 11.76 -10.91
N LEU A 144 -17.26 12.94 -10.37
CA LEU A 144 -18.16 14.09 -10.43
C LEU A 144 -18.05 14.89 -11.74
N GLY A 145 -17.15 14.50 -12.65
CA GLY A 145 -16.89 15.22 -13.90
C GLY A 145 -16.17 16.56 -13.71
N LEU A 146 -15.53 16.78 -12.56
CA LEU A 146 -14.89 18.05 -12.20
C LEU A 146 -13.42 18.11 -12.62
N THR A 147 -12.78 16.96 -12.85
CA THR A 147 -11.37 16.80 -13.26
C THR A 147 -11.21 15.62 -14.22
N GLU A 148 -10.05 15.51 -14.88
CA GLU A 148 -9.76 14.46 -15.86
C GLU A 148 -8.60 13.56 -15.43
N THR A 149 -8.72 12.27 -15.77
CA THR A 149 -7.67 11.27 -15.56
C THR A 149 -6.50 11.47 -16.52
N GLY A 150 -5.30 11.03 -16.11
CA GLY A 150 -4.18 10.84 -17.04
C GLY A 150 -3.37 12.10 -17.38
N GLN A 151 -3.56 13.22 -16.68
CA GLN A 151 -2.83 14.47 -16.95
C GLN A 151 -1.34 14.49 -16.59
N GLY A 152 -0.74 13.33 -16.25
CA GLY A 152 0.67 13.24 -15.87
C GLY A 152 1.00 13.89 -14.51
N THR A 153 -0.01 14.17 -13.67
CA THR A 153 0.15 14.82 -12.37
C THR A 153 1.16 14.14 -11.44
N LEU A 154 1.25 12.81 -11.49
CA LEU A 154 2.26 12.06 -10.71
C LEU A 154 3.69 12.31 -11.20
N ASP A 155 3.90 12.52 -12.50
CA ASP A 155 5.21 12.89 -13.04
C ASP A 155 5.59 14.32 -12.63
N VAL A 156 4.63 15.26 -12.68
CA VAL A 156 4.82 16.63 -12.15
C VAL A 156 5.11 16.61 -10.65
N PHE A 157 4.42 15.77 -9.87
CA PHE A 157 4.68 15.59 -8.45
C PHE A 157 6.10 15.12 -8.18
N HIS A 158 6.59 14.13 -8.93
CA HIS A 158 7.95 13.62 -8.77
C HIS A 158 9.03 14.62 -9.21
N ARG A 159 8.76 15.45 -10.24
CA ARG A 159 9.74 16.41 -10.78
C ARG A 159 9.75 17.77 -10.09
N GLN A 160 8.58 18.28 -9.72
CA GLN A 160 8.36 19.68 -9.29
C GLN A 160 7.71 19.79 -7.90
N GLY A 161 7.32 18.68 -7.28
CA GLY A 161 6.79 18.62 -5.93
C GLY A 161 5.28 18.85 -5.80
N LEU A 162 4.80 18.83 -4.56
CA LEU A 162 3.36 18.81 -4.23
C LEU A 162 2.61 20.03 -4.73
N VAL A 163 3.14 21.24 -4.52
CA VAL A 163 2.45 22.48 -4.87
C VAL A 163 2.26 22.59 -6.39
N ALA A 164 3.28 22.23 -7.16
CA ALA A 164 3.21 22.21 -8.61
C ALA A 164 2.21 21.17 -9.10
N ALA A 165 2.19 19.97 -8.50
CA ALA A 165 1.22 18.93 -8.83
C ALA A 165 -0.22 19.33 -8.53
N VAL A 166 -0.48 19.99 -7.39
CA VAL A 166 -1.82 20.50 -7.04
C VAL A 166 -2.26 21.57 -8.04
N LYS A 167 -1.39 22.53 -8.36
CA LYS A 167 -1.68 23.56 -9.38
C LYS A 167 -1.91 22.95 -10.76
N HIS A 168 -1.10 21.96 -11.15
CA HIS A 168 -1.24 21.25 -12.41
C HIS A 168 -2.56 20.47 -12.50
N TYR A 169 -2.95 19.79 -11.41
CA TYR A 169 -4.18 18.99 -11.37
C TYR A 169 -5.45 19.83 -11.34
N PHE A 170 -5.47 20.89 -10.53
CA PHE A 170 -6.65 21.73 -10.38
C PHE A 170 -6.71 22.87 -11.40
N GLY A 171 -5.58 23.28 -11.98
CA GLY A 171 -5.50 24.43 -12.89
C GLY A 171 -6.15 25.67 -12.28
N ASP A 172 -7.10 26.25 -13.01
CA ASP A 172 -7.89 27.41 -12.56
C ASP A 172 -8.98 27.04 -11.52
N ARG A 173 -9.22 25.75 -11.27
CA ARG A 173 -10.27 25.23 -10.38
C ARG A 173 -9.77 24.97 -8.95
N LEU A 174 -8.79 25.74 -8.47
CA LEU A 174 -8.27 25.63 -7.09
C LEU A 174 -9.35 25.83 -6.01
N TRP A 175 -10.46 26.50 -6.36
CA TRP A 175 -11.61 26.66 -5.48
C TRP A 175 -12.23 25.32 -5.04
N LEU A 176 -12.04 24.23 -5.80
CA LEU A 176 -12.46 22.87 -5.45
C LEU A 176 -11.81 22.34 -4.16
N LEU A 177 -10.71 22.95 -3.70
CA LEU A 177 -10.10 22.62 -2.42
C LEU A 177 -10.99 23.01 -1.23
N LEU A 178 -11.86 24.02 -1.38
CA LEU A 178 -12.76 24.46 -0.31
C LEU A 178 -13.81 23.39 0.05
N PRO A 179 -14.60 22.83 -0.90
CA PRO A 179 -15.52 21.74 -0.59
C PRO A 179 -14.80 20.43 -0.21
N LEU A 180 -13.54 20.25 -0.63
CA LEU A 180 -12.71 19.12 -0.19
C LEU A 180 -12.13 19.30 1.22
N ALA A 181 -12.05 20.53 1.73
CA ALA A 181 -11.39 20.83 3.00
C ALA A 181 -11.93 20.01 4.19
N PRO A 182 -13.26 19.78 4.35
CA PRO A 182 -13.76 18.93 5.44
C PRO A 182 -13.26 17.48 5.36
N LEU A 183 -13.21 16.90 4.16
CA LEU A 183 -12.70 15.55 3.95
C LEU A 183 -11.21 15.47 4.30
N LEU A 184 -10.43 16.43 3.81
CA LEU A 184 -9.00 16.53 4.11
C LEU A 184 -8.76 16.76 5.61
N ALA A 185 -9.61 17.54 6.28
CA ALA A 185 -9.54 17.78 7.71
C ALA A 185 -9.80 16.51 8.53
N ILE A 186 -10.79 15.69 8.16
CA ILE A 186 -11.06 14.40 8.83
C ILE A 186 -9.86 13.47 8.70
N VAL A 187 -9.27 13.37 7.51
CA VAL A 187 -8.08 12.55 7.26
C VAL A 187 -6.89 13.09 8.07
N GLY A 188 -6.64 14.39 8.02
CA GLY A 188 -5.58 15.06 8.78
C GLY A 188 -5.73 14.85 10.29
N PHE A 189 -6.95 14.99 10.81
CA PHE A 189 -7.26 14.77 12.23
C PHE A 189 -7.04 13.30 12.65
N THR A 190 -7.37 12.36 11.77
CA THR A 190 -7.11 10.93 11.98
C THR A 190 -5.60 10.66 12.02
N TYR A 191 -4.84 11.18 11.06
CA TYR A 191 -3.39 10.99 10.99
C TYR A 191 -2.66 11.64 12.17
N LEU A 192 -3.07 12.84 12.57
CA LEU A 192 -2.52 13.50 13.75
C LEU A 192 -2.78 12.69 15.02
N GLY A 193 -4.03 12.23 15.23
CA GLY A 193 -4.36 11.38 16.38
C GLY A 193 -3.55 10.09 16.39
N CYS A 194 -3.36 9.47 15.21
CA CYS A 194 -2.53 8.28 15.05
C CYS A 194 -1.07 8.53 15.44
N PHE A 195 -0.48 9.61 14.92
CA PHE A 195 0.90 10.00 15.19
C PHE A 195 1.14 10.23 16.68
N LEU A 196 0.24 10.96 17.33
CA LEU A 196 0.33 11.25 18.77
C LEU A 196 0.13 10.00 19.63
N GLN A 197 -0.78 9.10 19.25
CA GLN A 197 -1.01 7.83 19.94
C GLN A 197 0.20 6.88 19.81
N LEU A 198 0.82 6.83 18.63
CA LEU A 198 2.04 6.07 18.39
C LEU A 198 3.19 6.60 19.25
N GLY A 199 3.42 7.93 19.26
CA GLY A 199 4.43 8.56 20.10
C GLY A 199 4.24 8.20 21.57
N ARG A 200 3.00 8.19 22.05
CA ARG A 200 2.67 7.72 23.41
C ARG A 200 3.02 6.24 23.63
N TRP A 201 2.68 5.34 22.72
CA TRP A 201 3.01 3.92 22.86
C TRP A 201 4.52 3.69 22.95
N LEU A 202 5.30 4.42 22.16
CA LEU A 202 6.76 4.37 22.19
C LEU A 202 7.30 4.87 23.54
N LEU A 203 6.83 6.02 24.02
CA LEU A 203 7.22 6.57 25.33
C LEU A 203 6.84 5.65 26.49
N GLN A 204 5.71 4.95 26.39
CA GLN A 204 5.23 4.00 27.39
C GLN A 204 5.81 2.59 27.23
N ARG A 205 6.76 2.40 26.30
CA ARG A 205 7.40 1.10 26.01
C ARG A 205 6.39 0.00 25.66
N GLN A 206 5.27 0.36 25.06
CA GLN A 206 4.25 -0.58 24.56
C GLN A 206 4.66 -1.14 23.20
N TRP A 207 5.84 -1.77 23.15
CA TRP A 207 6.50 -2.21 21.92
C TRP A 207 5.63 -3.11 21.05
N PHE A 208 4.85 -4.00 21.67
CA PHE A 208 3.91 -4.86 20.93
C PHE A 208 2.93 -4.05 20.08
N LEU A 209 2.35 -2.98 20.62
CA LEU A 209 1.41 -2.12 19.89
C LEU A 209 2.12 -1.30 18.81
N GLY A 210 3.34 -0.85 19.08
CA GLY A 210 4.19 -0.19 18.09
C GLY A 210 4.49 -1.10 16.89
N PHE A 211 4.90 -2.35 17.14
CA PHE A 211 5.14 -3.34 16.08
C PHE A 211 3.84 -3.79 15.39
N PHE A 212 2.73 -3.86 16.12
CA PHE A 212 1.43 -4.13 15.54
C PHE A 212 1.04 -3.04 14.55
N PHE A 213 1.20 -1.77 14.91
CA PHE A 213 1.02 -0.65 13.99
C PHE A 213 2.00 -0.74 12.80
N LEU A 214 3.28 -1.02 13.06
CA LEU A 214 4.28 -1.15 12.00
C LEU A 214 3.94 -2.25 10.99
N ALA A 215 3.34 -3.36 11.41
CA ALA A 215 2.88 -4.41 10.50
C ALA A 215 1.88 -3.87 9.46
N PHE A 216 0.97 -2.99 9.86
CA PHE A 216 0.04 -2.32 8.95
C PHE A 216 0.73 -1.27 8.08
N VAL A 217 1.70 -0.53 8.61
CA VAL A 217 2.50 0.42 7.82
C VAL A 217 3.30 -0.29 6.73
N VAL A 218 3.92 -1.42 7.04
CA VAL A 218 4.63 -2.24 6.04
C VAL A 218 3.66 -2.75 4.97
N TYR A 219 2.48 -3.23 5.38
CA TYR A 219 1.44 -3.59 4.42
C TYR A 219 1.03 -2.42 3.53
N TYR A 220 0.88 -1.25 4.12
CA TYR A 220 0.32 -0.08 3.45
C TYR A 220 1.33 0.62 2.52
N LEU A 221 2.56 0.83 2.99
CA LEU A 221 3.58 1.56 2.23
C LEU A 221 4.35 0.63 1.29
N VAL A 222 4.71 -0.58 1.74
CA VAL A 222 5.69 -1.41 1.03
C VAL A 222 5.00 -2.39 0.09
N LEU A 223 3.86 -2.97 0.48
CA LEU A 223 3.26 -4.06 -0.30
C LEU A 223 2.64 -3.67 -1.66
N PRO A 224 2.00 -2.48 -1.82
CA PRO A 224 1.44 -2.03 -3.08
C PRO A 224 2.48 -1.84 -4.19
N GLY A 225 3.74 -1.60 -3.82
CA GLY A 225 4.79 -1.22 -4.76
C GLY A 225 4.49 0.15 -5.41
N PRO A 226 5.00 0.41 -6.63
CA PRO A 226 4.86 1.70 -7.31
C PRO A 226 3.46 1.96 -7.88
N VAL A 227 2.53 1.00 -7.78
CA VAL A 227 1.15 1.18 -8.22
C VAL A 227 0.35 1.72 -7.05
N LEU A 228 0.16 3.03 -7.05
CA LEU A 228 -0.68 3.70 -6.06
C LEU A 228 -2.15 3.49 -6.43
N MET A 229 -2.83 2.64 -5.65
CA MET A 229 -4.28 2.51 -5.73
C MET A 229 -4.90 2.80 -4.37
N PRO A 230 -5.82 3.77 -4.28
CA PRO A 230 -6.54 4.15 -3.07
C PRO A 230 -7.12 3.00 -2.25
N ARG A 231 -7.59 1.95 -2.92
CA ARG A 231 -8.16 0.77 -2.26
C ARG A 231 -7.17 0.02 -1.37
N TYR A 232 -5.86 0.19 -1.56
CA TYR A 232 -4.85 -0.42 -0.69
C TYR A 232 -4.85 0.18 0.72
N GLN A 233 -5.53 1.32 0.91
CA GLN A 233 -5.70 1.93 2.22
C GLN A 233 -6.75 1.22 3.09
N LEU A 234 -7.73 0.54 2.48
CA LEU A 234 -8.90 0.03 3.19
C LEU A 234 -8.58 -0.85 4.40
N PRO A 235 -7.60 -1.78 4.36
CA PRO A 235 -7.33 -2.66 5.49
C PRO A 235 -6.73 -1.96 6.72
N CYS A 236 -6.06 -0.81 6.56
CA CYS A 236 -5.47 -0.09 7.69
C CYS A 236 -6.42 0.93 8.32
N LEU A 237 -7.46 1.37 7.59
CA LEU A 237 -8.38 2.42 8.06
C LEU A 237 -9.02 2.09 9.42
N PRO A 238 -9.56 0.88 9.70
CA PRO A 238 -10.16 0.60 11.01
C PRO A 238 -9.17 0.73 12.16
N LEU A 239 -7.92 0.31 11.96
CA LEU A 239 -6.88 0.45 12.97
C LEU A 239 -6.57 1.93 13.22
N MET A 240 -6.42 2.71 12.15
CA MET A 240 -6.11 4.14 12.23
C MET A 240 -7.22 4.93 12.91
N THR A 241 -8.49 4.65 12.59
CA THR A 241 -9.63 5.33 13.21
C THR A 241 -9.74 4.98 14.69
N VAL A 242 -9.58 3.71 15.08
CA VAL A 242 -9.54 3.30 16.50
C VAL A 242 -8.38 3.97 17.23
N MET A 243 -7.19 3.97 16.64
CA MET A 243 -5.99 4.54 17.26
C MET A 243 -6.11 6.06 17.45
N ALA A 244 -6.62 6.78 16.45
CA ALA A 244 -6.94 8.19 16.58
C ALA A 244 -8.01 8.43 17.66
N GLY A 245 -9.09 7.65 17.66
CA GLY A 245 -10.15 7.73 18.67
C GLY A 245 -9.64 7.53 20.10
N MET A 246 -8.72 6.58 20.32
CA MET A 246 -8.09 6.34 21.63
C MET A 246 -7.35 7.58 22.15
N PHE A 247 -6.71 8.34 21.27
CA PHE A 247 -6.01 9.56 21.64
C PHE A 247 -6.99 10.70 21.95
N TRP A 248 -7.90 10.98 21.02
CA TRP A 248 -8.85 12.09 21.13
C TRP A 248 -9.82 11.92 22.31
N LEU A 249 -10.34 10.71 22.53
CA LEU A 249 -11.20 10.40 23.68
C LEU A 249 -10.47 10.60 25.00
N ARG A 250 -9.18 10.25 25.07
CA ARG A 250 -8.38 10.48 26.27
C ARG A 250 -8.17 11.97 26.51
N LEU A 251 -7.88 12.74 25.47
CA LEU A 251 -7.70 14.18 25.56
C LEU A 251 -8.99 14.86 26.05
N TRP A 252 -10.13 14.50 25.46
CA TRP A 252 -11.45 14.95 25.88
C TRP A 252 -11.70 14.65 27.36
N ARG A 253 -11.48 13.41 27.80
CA ARG A 253 -11.69 13.02 29.21
C ARG A 253 -10.83 13.84 30.17
N ARG A 254 -9.57 14.10 29.82
CA ARG A 254 -8.68 14.95 30.62
C ARG A 254 -9.14 16.40 30.68
N TRP A 255 -9.60 16.94 29.56
CA TRP A 255 -10.13 18.30 29.50
C TRP A 255 -11.38 18.44 30.37
N ARG A 256 -12.35 17.51 30.23
CA ARG A 256 -13.57 17.49 31.03
C ARG A 256 -13.29 17.38 32.53
N GLN A 257 -12.40 16.48 32.93
CA GLN A 257 -12.00 16.34 34.34
C GLN A 257 -11.37 17.61 34.91
N ARG A 258 -10.56 18.33 34.11
CA ARG A 258 -9.98 19.62 34.53
C ARG A 258 -11.05 20.70 34.71
N SER A 259 -12.00 20.79 33.78
CA SER A 259 -13.11 21.75 33.85
C SER A 259 -14.02 21.52 35.06
N GLU A 260 -14.19 20.27 35.52
CA GLU A 260 -14.97 19.94 36.72
C GLU A 260 -14.20 20.22 38.03
N THR A 261 -12.87 20.33 37.99
CA THR A 261 -12.02 20.58 39.18
C THR A 261 -11.65 22.04 39.44
N VAL A 262 -11.96 22.97 38.53
CA VAL A 262 -11.78 24.42 38.76
C VAL A 262 -13.10 24.96 39.29
N PRO A 263 -13.21 25.37 40.57
CA PRO A 263 -14.43 26.02 41.05
C PRO A 263 -14.62 27.32 40.26
N ALA A 264 -15.85 27.56 39.79
CA ALA A 264 -16.23 28.88 39.30
C ALA A 264 -15.98 29.90 40.42
N THR A 265 -15.06 30.82 40.18
CA THR A 265 -14.80 31.98 41.02
C THR A 265 -15.45 33.18 40.39
#